data_AF-A0A2N0KSR6-F1
#
_entry.id   AF-A0A2N0KSR6-F1
#
_cell.length_a   1.000
_cell.length_b   1.000
_cell.length_c   1.000
_cell.angle_alpha   90.00
_cell.angle_beta   90.00
_cell.angle_gamma   90.00
#
_symmetry.space_group_name_H-M   'P 1'
#
loop_
_entity.id
_entity.type
_entity.pdbx_description
1 polymer ?
#
loop_
_entity_poly.entity_id
_entity_poly.type
_entity_poly.pdbx_seq_one_letter_code
_entity_poly.pdbx_strand_id
1 'polypeptide(L)'
;MTTLKEKQLFESFQDKDYRDTFVQEHIGVGLAYQIRAMREKFGWTQEEFARRAGKRQEVISQLENPDYGSYTLKTLKILASAFDVALQVNFVSFRDLIRNAANLTPEIIAPPSYDEERQMTFAGVHETTDNWWESDTFIVDDDLIRDSNLSAYSADALAVSNFATTDVETPQQIRAPRKRGFVYEAA
;
A
#
# COMPACT_ATOMS: atom_id res chain seq x y z
N MET A 1 10.18 1.77 26.05
CA MET A 1 10.83 2.78 26.90
C MET A 1 10.92 4.08 26.11
N THR A 2 10.57 5.22 26.70
CA THR A 2 10.68 6.55 26.07
C THR A 2 12.15 6.93 25.94
N THR A 3 12.60 7.38 24.76
CA THR A 3 14.00 7.80 24.56
C THR A 3 14.24 9.21 25.12
N LEU A 4 15.50 9.55 25.44
CA LEU A 4 15.84 10.91 25.90
C LEU A 4 15.46 11.98 24.85
N LYS A 5 15.65 11.66 23.57
CA LYS A 5 15.25 12.54 22.45
C LYS A 5 13.75 12.73 22.37
N GLU A 6 12.97 11.66 22.54
CA GLU A 6 11.50 11.75 22.57
C GLU A 6 11.05 12.66 23.71
N LYS A 7 11.64 12.52 24.91
CA LYS A 7 11.32 13.40 26.05
C LYS A 7 11.61 14.88 25.74
N GLN A 8 12.80 15.18 25.21
CA GLN A 8 13.18 16.55 24.84
C GLN A 8 12.23 17.15 23.79
N LEU A 9 11.84 16.36 22.78
CA LEU A 9 10.89 16.83 21.77
C LEU A 9 9.52 17.14 22.37
N PHE A 10 9.04 16.31 23.32
CA PHE A 10 7.78 16.55 24.03
C PHE A 10 7.80 17.81 24.91
N GLU A 11 8.98 18.16 25.45
CA GLU A 11 9.18 19.43 26.16
C GLU A 11 9.08 20.62 25.19
N SER A 12 9.74 20.54 24.03
CA SER A 12 9.62 21.58 22.98
C SER A 12 8.20 21.68 22.41
N PHE A 13 7.49 20.56 22.31
CA PHE A 13 6.12 20.48 21.82
C PHE A 13 5.10 21.11 22.78
N GLN A 14 5.48 21.66 23.94
CA GLN A 14 4.57 22.52 24.70
C GLN A 14 4.21 23.79 23.90
N ASP A 15 5.13 24.29 23.08
CA ASP A 15 4.90 25.40 22.16
C ASP A 15 4.11 24.94 20.92
N LYS A 16 2.98 25.60 20.63
CA LYS A 16 2.14 25.29 19.48
C LYS A 16 2.82 25.63 18.16
N ASP A 17 3.50 26.76 18.09
CA ASP A 17 4.12 27.21 16.84
C ASP A 17 5.26 26.27 16.47
N TYR A 18 6.02 25.83 17.48
CA TYR A 18 7.03 24.78 17.30
C TYR A 18 6.43 23.47 16.79
N ARG A 19 5.29 23.02 17.34
CA ARG A 19 4.60 21.81 16.84
C ARG A 19 4.18 21.96 15.38
N ASP A 20 3.62 23.11 14.99
CA ASP A 20 3.14 23.35 13.63
C ASP A 20 4.31 23.38 12.64
N THR A 21 5.40 24.07 12.97
CA THR A 21 6.63 24.07 12.16
C THR A 21 7.21 22.66 12.03
N PHE A 22 7.30 21.91 13.12
CA PHE A 22 7.81 20.54 13.09
C PHE A 22 7.01 19.65 12.15
N VAL A 23 5.67 19.75 12.15
CA VAL A 23 4.81 18.99 11.23
C VAL A 23 5.06 19.41 9.78
N GLN A 24 5.17 20.71 9.50
CA GLN A 24 5.42 21.22 8.16
C GLN A 24 6.76 20.74 7.60
N GLU A 25 7.83 20.88 8.39
CA GLU A 25 9.17 20.42 8.01
C GLU A 25 9.21 18.91 7.82
N HIS A 26 8.61 18.14 8.73
CA HIS A 26 8.58 16.68 8.62
C HIS A 26 7.90 16.22 7.33
N ILE A 27 6.77 16.83 6.96
CA ILE A 27 6.08 16.51 5.71
C ILE A 27 6.92 16.94 4.51
N GLY A 28 7.40 18.18 4.48
CA GLY A 28 8.09 18.73 3.32
C GLY A 28 9.41 18.01 3.02
N VAL A 29 10.28 17.96 4.02
CA VAL A 29 11.61 17.36 3.93
C VAL A 29 11.49 15.84 3.78
N GLY A 30 10.61 15.20 4.55
CA GLY A 30 10.39 13.76 4.48
C GLY A 30 9.93 13.28 3.11
N LEU A 31 8.93 13.95 2.52
CA LEU A 31 8.44 13.60 1.19
C LEU A 31 9.50 13.80 0.10
N ALA A 32 10.27 14.90 0.15
CA ALA A 32 11.34 15.14 -0.83
C ALA A 32 12.37 13.99 -0.86
N TYR A 33 12.84 13.58 0.34
CA TYR A 33 13.78 12.47 0.45
C TYR A 33 13.16 11.14 0.03
N GLN A 34 11.91 10.88 0.41
CA GLN A 34 11.22 9.64 0.05
C GLN A 34 11.06 9.51 -1.47
N ILE A 35 10.62 10.58 -2.15
CA ILE A 35 10.46 10.60 -3.61
C ILE A 35 11.80 10.34 -4.30
N ARG A 36 12.86 11.00 -3.84
CA ARG A 36 14.21 10.81 -4.39
C ARG A 36 14.71 9.38 -4.17
N ALA A 37 14.56 8.85 -2.97
CA ALA A 37 15.01 7.51 -2.62
C ALA A 37 14.27 6.43 -3.42
N MET A 38 12.95 6.56 -3.59
CA MET A 38 12.18 5.68 -4.49
C MET A 38 12.72 5.79 -5.92
N ARG A 39 12.88 7.00 -6.47
CA ARG A 39 13.42 7.18 -7.83
C ARG A 39 14.77 6.50 -8.01
N GLU A 40 15.68 6.65 -7.06
CA GLU A 40 17.01 6.05 -7.09
C GLU A 40 16.95 4.51 -6.97
N LYS A 41 16.08 3.97 -6.11
CA LYS A 41 15.84 2.53 -5.99
C LYS A 41 15.42 1.89 -7.32
N PHE A 42 14.49 2.54 -8.04
CA PHE A 42 14.04 2.05 -9.36
C PHE A 42 15.03 2.35 -10.49
N GLY A 43 16.16 3.03 -10.22
CA GLY A 43 17.19 3.34 -11.21
C GLY A 43 16.77 4.40 -12.24
N TRP A 44 15.79 5.26 -11.92
CA TRP A 44 15.29 6.25 -12.87
C TRP A 44 16.04 7.58 -12.79
N THR A 45 16.28 8.21 -13.94
CA THR A 45 16.63 9.63 -13.97
C THR A 45 15.40 10.48 -13.63
N GLN A 46 15.60 11.74 -13.28
CA GLN A 46 14.47 12.66 -13.04
C GLN A 46 13.59 12.83 -14.30
N GLU A 47 14.19 12.78 -15.48
CA GLU A 47 13.47 12.84 -16.76
C GLU A 47 12.63 11.59 -17.00
N GLU A 48 13.18 10.40 -16.73
CA GLU A 48 12.44 9.15 -16.85
C GLU A 48 11.28 9.10 -15.87
N PHE A 49 11.51 9.50 -14.61
CA PHE A 49 10.44 9.58 -13.63
C PHE A 49 9.36 10.60 -14.03
N ALA A 50 9.76 11.74 -14.60
CA ALA A 50 8.82 12.73 -15.13
C ALA A 50 7.92 12.15 -16.23
N ARG A 51 8.49 11.37 -17.17
CA ARG A 51 7.71 10.67 -18.20
C ARG A 51 6.70 9.70 -17.59
N ARG A 52 7.11 8.87 -16.64
CA ARG A 52 6.23 7.91 -15.95
C ARG A 52 5.10 8.58 -15.18
N ALA A 53 5.41 9.70 -14.52
CA ALA A 53 4.44 10.47 -13.75
C ALA A 53 3.59 11.43 -14.61
N GLY A 54 3.80 11.52 -15.92
CA GLY A 54 3.13 12.51 -16.77
C GLY A 54 3.40 13.96 -16.33
N LYS A 55 4.65 14.24 -15.90
CA LYS A 55 5.13 15.53 -15.42
C LYS A 55 6.28 16.03 -16.31
N ARG A 56 6.67 17.29 -16.09
CA ARG A 56 7.93 17.83 -16.63
C ARG A 56 9.06 17.54 -15.65
N GLN A 57 10.29 17.42 -16.13
CA GLN A 57 11.45 17.13 -15.29
C GLN A 57 11.67 18.19 -14.21
N GLU A 58 11.40 19.47 -14.50
CA GLU A 58 11.55 20.56 -13.52
C GLU A 58 10.58 20.40 -12.35
N VAL A 59 9.40 19.83 -12.60
CA VAL A 59 8.43 19.52 -11.53
C VAL A 59 8.96 18.41 -10.64
N ILE A 60 9.56 17.37 -11.21
CA ILE A 60 10.20 16.31 -10.41
C ILE A 60 11.37 16.87 -9.58
N SER A 61 12.20 17.73 -10.17
CA SER A 61 13.29 18.40 -9.47
C SER A 61 12.79 19.21 -8.28
N GLN A 62 11.69 19.96 -8.43
CA GLN A 62 11.06 20.68 -7.32
C GLN A 62 10.49 19.75 -6.25
N LEU A 63 9.87 18.64 -6.63
CA LEU A 63 9.29 17.68 -5.68
C LEU A 63 10.35 16.94 -4.87
N GLU A 64 11.56 16.79 -5.41
CA GLU A 64 12.74 16.24 -4.72
C GLU A 64 13.54 17.29 -3.91
N ASN A 65 13.16 18.57 -3.97
CA ASN A 65 13.82 19.64 -3.22
C ASN A 65 13.21 19.79 -1.81
N PRO A 66 13.97 19.58 -0.73
CA PRO A 66 13.45 19.72 0.64
C PRO A 66 12.95 21.14 0.96
N ASP A 67 13.45 22.16 0.26
CA ASP A 67 13.08 23.56 0.49
C ASP A 67 11.80 23.98 -0.27
N TYR A 68 11.24 23.12 -1.14
CA TYR A 68 10.03 23.47 -1.91
C TYR A 68 8.76 23.47 -1.05
N GLY A 69 8.64 22.50 -0.15
CA GLY A 69 7.62 22.43 0.91
C GLY A 69 6.16 22.29 0.47
N SER A 70 5.85 22.24 -0.83
CA SER A 70 4.48 22.29 -1.34
C SER A 70 4.06 21.04 -2.11
N TYR A 71 3.25 20.19 -1.48
CA TYR A 71 2.72 18.96 -2.09
C TYR A 71 1.19 18.99 -2.12
N THR A 72 0.60 18.62 -3.26
CA THR A 72 -0.85 18.39 -3.34
C THR A 72 -1.14 16.91 -3.29
N LEU A 73 -2.26 16.51 -2.67
CA LEU A 73 -2.72 15.11 -2.69
C LEU A 73 -2.87 14.57 -4.12
N LYS A 74 -3.26 15.42 -5.07
CA LYS A 74 -3.33 15.05 -6.49
C LYS A 74 -1.95 14.65 -7.03
N THR A 75 -0.93 15.43 -6.74
CA THR A 75 0.45 15.12 -7.16
C THR A 75 0.92 13.83 -6.50
N LEU A 76 0.75 13.68 -5.18
CA LEU A 76 1.20 12.48 -4.46
C LEU A 76 0.53 11.19 -4.98
N LYS A 77 -0.77 11.23 -5.31
CA LYS A 77 -1.47 10.10 -5.94
C LYS A 77 -0.88 9.69 -7.29
N ILE A 78 -0.48 10.69 -8.10
CA ILE A 78 0.17 10.42 -9.39
C ILE A 78 1.54 9.77 -9.18
N LEU A 79 2.34 10.27 -8.22
CA LEU A 79 3.66 9.69 -7.94
C LEU A 79 3.53 8.25 -7.42
N ALA A 80 2.61 8.00 -6.49
CA ALA A 80 2.34 6.67 -5.96
C ALA A 80 1.95 5.68 -7.07
N SER A 81 1.07 6.11 -7.99
CA SER A 81 0.72 5.30 -9.16
C SER A 81 1.90 5.07 -10.11
N ALA A 82 2.83 6.04 -10.27
CA ALA A 82 3.99 5.87 -11.13
C ALA A 82 5.04 4.91 -10.55
N PHE A 83 5.13 4.83 -9.22
CA PHE A 83 5.96 3.87 -8.50
C PHE A 83 5.28 2.51 -8.28
N ASP A 84 3.98 2.41 -8.56
CA ASP A 84 3.14 1.25 -8.24
C ASP A 84 3.15 0.88 -6.74
N VAL A 85 2.98 1.92 -5.91
CA VAL A 85 2.92 1.82 -4.43
C VAL A 85 1.65 2.48 -3.89
N ALA A 86 1.26 2.12 -2.66
CA ALA A 86 0.10 2.72 -1.99
C ALA A 86 0.44 4.09 -1.36
N LEU A 87 -0.50 5.04 -1.44
CA LEU A 87 -0.47 6.30 -0.70
C LEU A 87 -1.46 6.25 0.48
N GLN A 88 -0.97 6.31 1.70
CA GLN A 88 -1.78 6.35 2.92
C GLN A 88 -1.67 7.72 3.60
N VAL A 89 -2.80 8.34 3.93
CA VAL A 89 -2.85 9.67 4.58
C VAL A 89 -3.72 9.60 5.82
N ASN A 90 -3.10 9.73 6.99
CA ASN A 90 -3.76 9.60 8.29
C ASN A 90 -3.40 10.79 9.19
N PHE A 91 -4.35 11.21 10.03
CA PHE A 91 -4.04 12.05 11.19
C PHE A 91 -3.51 11.17 12.32
N VAL A 92 -2.40 11.55 12.94
CA VAL A 92 -1.72 10.77 13.99
C VAL A 92 -1.41 11.64 15.20
N SER A 93 -1.16 11.02 16.36
CA SER A 93 -0.70 11.77 17.54
C SER A 93 0.75 12.24 17.35
N PHE A 94 1.17 13.29 18.07
CA PHE A 94 2.57 13.74 18.05
C PHE A 94 3.55 12.66 18.51
N ARG A 95 3.12 11.74 19.38
CA ARG A 95 3.93 10.58 19.77
C ARG A 95 4.21 9.68 18.57
N ASP A 96 3.17 9.36 17.82
CA ASP A 96 3.28 8.47 16.67
C ASP A 96 4.07 9.15 15.55
N LEU A 97 3.88 10.47 15.35
CA LEU A 97 4.69 11.26 14.43
C LEU A 97 6.19 11.14 14.73
N ILE A 98 6.61 11.30 15.99
CA ILE A 98 8.02 11.19 16.39
C ILE A 98 8.56 9.79 16.11
N ARG A 99 7.78 8.76 16.44
CA ARG A 99 8.17 7.35 16.23
C ARG A 99 8.30 7.03 14.75
N ASN A 100 7.34 7.47 13.94
CA ASN A 100 7.36 7.29 12.50
C ASN A 100 8.54 8.05 11.87
N ALA A 101 8.80 9.28 12.31
CA ALA A 101 9.93 10.08 11.85
C ALA A 101 11.29 9.46 12.19
N ALA A 102 11.38 8.72 13.29
CA ALA A 102 12.59 7.98 13.66
C ALA A 102 12.72 6.64 12.89
N ASN A 103 11.65 6.17 12.25
CA ASN A 103 11.61 4.88 11.58
C ASN A 103 11.99 5.02 10.10
N LEU A 104 13.30 5.10 9.85
CA LEU A 104 13.90 5.39 8.55
C LEU A 104 14.49 4.12 7.88
N THR A 105 13.83 2.97 8.02
CA THR A 105 14.32 1.76 7.35
C THR A 105 14.19 1.91 5.83
N PRO A 106 15.08 1.28 5.04
CA PRO A 106 15.02 1.34 3.58
C PRO A 106 13.65 0.95 3.01
N GLU A 107 12.98 -0.02 3.64
CA GLU A 107 11.67 -0.53 3.22
C GLU A 107 10.54 0.49 3.45
N ILE A 108 10.68 1.38 4.42
CA ILE A 108 9.71 2.45 4.69
C ILE A 108 9.96 3.65 3.79
N ILE A 109 11.23 3.99 3.59
CA ILE A 109 11.64 5.12 2.74
C ILE A 109 11.35 4.80 1.27
N ALA A 110 11.63 3.58 0.82
CA ALA A 110 11.43 3.17 -0.56
C ALA A 110 10.74 1.80 -0.61
N PRO A 111 9.42 1.75 -0.37
CA PRO A 111 8.67 0.50 -0.35
C PRO A 111 8.77 -0.24 -1.69
N PRO A 112 8.68 -1.58 -1.67
CA PRO A 112 8.54 -2.37 -2.90
C PRO A 112 7.30 -1.93 -3.68
N SER A 113 7.39 -2.00 -5.00
CA SER A 113 6.22 -1.96 -5.88
C SER A 113 5.34 -3.18 -5.65
N TYR A 114 4.08 -3.12 -6.05
CA TYR A 114 3.17 -4.26 -5.94
C TYR A 114 3.72 -5.51 -6.64
N ASP A 115 4.33 -5.37 -7.82
CA ASP A 115 4.93 -6.50 -8.52
C ASP A 115 6.12 -7.14 -7.76
N GLU A 116 6.93 -6.32 -7.08
CA GLU A 116 8.01 -6.81 -6.20
C GLU A 116 7.43 -7.51 -4.97
N GLU A 117 6.43 -6.94 -4.30
CA GLU A 117 5.73 -7.55 -3.15
C GLU A 117 5.10 -8.89 -3.52
N ARG A 118 4.47 -8.94 -4.70
CA ARG A 118 3.86 -10.15 -5.25
C ARG A 118 4.91 -11.24 -5.39
N GLN A 119 6.05 -10.95 -6.01
CA GLN A 119 7.13 -11.92 -6.18
C GLN A 119 7.69 -12.43 -4.85
N MET A 120 7.88 -11.55 -3.87
CA MET A 120 8.34 -11.93 -2.53
C MET A 120 7.35 -12.87 -1.82
N THR A 121 6.06 -12.59 -1.93
CA THR A 121 4.99 -13.38 -1.29
C THR A 121 4.91 -14.80 -1.88
N PHE A 122 5.06 -14.93 -3.21
CA PHE A 122 4.98 -16.22 -3.89
C PHE A 122 6.30 -17.01 -3.91
N ALA A 123 7.46 -16.36 -3.76
CA ALA A 123 8.76 -17.03 -3.66
C ALA A 123 8.92 -17.86 -2.37
N GLY A 124 8.10 -17.62 -1.34
CA GLY A 124 8.05 -18.39 -0.09
C GLY A 124 7.10 -19.59 -0.12
N VAL A 125 6.31 -19.76 -1.18
CA VAL A 125 5.43 -20.92 -1.35
C VAL A 125 6.22 -22.01 -2.06
N HIS A 126 6.93 -22.85 -1.30
CA HIS A 126 7.18 -24.19 -1.79
C HIS A 126 5.80 -24.83 -2.00
N GLU A 127 5.49 -25.23 -3.23
CA GLU A 127 4.44 -26.23 -3.46
C GLU A 127 4.81 -27.44 -2.60
N THR A 128 4.23 -27.53 -1.41
CA THR A 128 4.06 -28.83 -0.77
C THR A 128 3.17 -29.59 -1.73
N THR A 129 3.79 -30.40 -2.59
CA THR A 129 3.15 -31.56 -3.22
C THR A 129 2.90 -32.65 -2.17
N ASP A 130 2.50 -32.23 -0.97
CA ASP A 130 1.88 -33.13 -0.03
C ASP A 130 0.46 -33.29 -0.56
N ASN A 131 0.25 -34.36 -1.31
CA ASN A 131 -1.09 -34.81 -1.68
C ASN A 131 -1.82 -35.23 -0.39
N TRP A 132 -2.43 -34.26 0.30
CA TRP A 132 -3.28 -34.46 1.48
C TRP A 132 -4.62 -35.18 1.14
N TRP A 133 -4.72 -35.87 -0.02
CA TRP A 133 -5.82 -36.75 -0.43
C TRP A 133 -5.39 -38.19 -0.76
N GLU A 134 -4.10 -38.53 -0.65
CA GLU A 134 -3.60 -39.92 -0.71
C GLU A 134 -3.38 -40.54 0.67
N SER A 135 -3.64 -39.79 1.74
CA SER A 135 -3.57 -40.31 3.12
C SER A 135 -4.86 -41.06 3.47
N ASP A 136 -5.08 -42.18 2.80
CA ASP A 136 -6.00 -43.23 3.22
C ASP A 136 -5.47 -43.87 4.52
N THR A 137 -5.76 -43.24 5.66
CA THR A 137 -5.93 -43.96 6.92
C THR A 137 -7.19 -43.45 7.61
N PHE A 138 -8.32 -43.81 7.01
CA PHE A 138 -9.63 -43.71 7.64
C PHE A 138 -9.74 -44.84 8.68
N ILE A 139 -9.39 -44.57 9.94
CA ILE A 139 -9.86 -45.39 11.06
C ILE A 139 -11.31 -44.97 11.30
N VAL A 140 -12.24 -45.69 10.68
CA VAL A 140 -13.66 -45.64 11.08
C VAL A 140 -13.78 -46.45 12.35
N ASP A 141 -14.07 -45.78 13.45
CA ASP A 141 -14.67 -46.44 14.61
C ASP A 141 -16.15 -46.66 14.27
N ASP A 142 -16.51 -47.91 13.94
CA ASP A 142 -17.78 -48.33 13.32
C ASP A 142 -19.00 -48.22 14.26
N ASP A 143 -18.81 -47.76 15.50
CA ASP A 143 -19.84 -47.73 16.55
C ASP A 143 -20.52 -46.37 16.75
N LEU A 144 -20.13 -45.30 16.03
CA LEU A 144 -20.72 -43.95 16.19
C LEU A 144 -21.68 -43.50 15.08
N ILE A 145 -21.93 -44.32 14.06
CA ILE A 145 -22.92 -44.03 13.00
C ILE A 145 -24.14 -44.96 13.12
N ARG A 146 -24.76 -44.96 14.30
CA ARG A 146 -26.11 -45.46 14.49
C ARG A 146 -26.83 -44.60 15.53
N ASP A 147 -26.97 -43.31 15.25
CA ASP A 147 -28.19 -42.60 15.66
C ASP A 147 -28.32 -41.25 14.95
N SER A 148 -29.44 -41.13 14.25
CA SER A 148 -30.11 -39.89 13.83
C SER A 148 -29.37 -38.92 12.88
N ASN A 149 -29.70 -39.07 11.59
CA ASN A 149 -30.21 -38.01 10.71
C ASN A 149 -29.64 -36.59 10.88
N LEU A 150 -28.74 -36.20 9.97
CA LEU A 150 -28.72 -34.87 9.35
C LEU A 150 -28.02 -34.95 7.99
N SER A 151 -28.73 -35.56 7.03
CA SER A 151 -28.49 -35.31 5.61
C SER A 151 -28.86 -33.86 5.31
N ALA A 152 -27.85 -33.00 5.16
CA ALA A 152 -27.82 -31.80 4.32
C ALA A 152 -26.95 -30.72 4.94
N TYR A 153 -25.64 -30.73 4.67
CA TYR A 153 -24.82 -29.51 4.55
C TYR A 153 -23.61 -29.83 3.65
N SER A 154 -23.85 -29.74 2.35
CA SER A 154 -22.80 -29.71 1.34
C SER A 154 -22.10 -28.34 1.33
N ALA A 155 -20.77 -28.35 1.40
CA ALA A 155 -19.80 -27.43 0.78
C ALA A 155 -19.89 -25.88 0.91
N ASP A 156 -20.91 -25.27 1.52
CA ASP A 156 -21.05 -23.79 1.56
C ASP A 156 -20.80 -23.13 2.95
N ALA A 157 -20.21 -23.84 3.91
CA ALA A 157 -20.08 -23.34 5.30
C ALA A 157 -18.73 -22.71 5.69
N LEU A 158 -17.79 -22.49 4.77
CA LEU A 158 -16.49 -21.85 5.06
C LEU A 158 -16.22 -20.63 4.17
N ALA A 159 -17.18 -19.73 4.13
CA ALA A 159 -16.94 -18.32 3.84
C ALA A 159 -17.91 -17.52 4.73
N VAL A 160 -17.49 -16.33 5.14
CA VAL A 160 -18.29 -15.34 5.88
C VAL A 160 -18.24 -15.41 7.42
N SER A 161 -17.18 -14.84 7.98
CA SER A 161 -17.23 -13.99 9.18
C SER A 161 -16.03 -13.04 9.11
N ASN A 162 -16.08 -11.73 8.99
CA ASN A 162 -17.12 -10.74 9.17
C ASN A 162 -16.78 -9.54 8.27
N PHE A 163 -17.59 -9.23 7.27
CA PHE A 163 -17.68 -7.87 6.72
C PHE A 163 -18.97 -7.73 5.92
N ALA A 164 -20.10 -7.52 6.59
CA ALA A 164 -21.27 -6.89 6.01
C ALA A 164 -22.16 -6.36 7.12
N THR A 165 -22.44 -5.06 7.11
CA THR A 165 -23.81 -4.53 7.17
C THR A 165 -23.74 -3.04 6.88
N THR A 166 -23.96 -2.70 5.62
CA THR A 166 -24.94 -1.67 5.25
C THR A 166 -25.17 -1.76 3.74
N ASP A 167 -26.33 -2.33 3.38
CA ASP A 167 -26.88 -2.36 2.04
C ASP A 167 -27.32 -0.97 1.61
N VAL A 168 -26.81 -0.47 0.47
CA VAL A 168 -27.56 0.46 -0.41
C VAL A 168 -27.18 0.18 -1.88
N GLU A 169 -28.13 -0.46 -2.58
CA GLU A 169 -28.45 -0.44 -4.02
C GLU A 169 -27.49 -0.99 -5.10
N THR A 170 -28.10 -1.77 -6.01
CA THR A 170 -27.52 -2.61 -7.06
C THR A 170 -26.96 -1.83 -8.27
N PRO A 171 -25.93 -2.32 -8.98
CA PRO A 171 -25.11 -1.53 -9.91
C PRO A 171 -25.74 -1.26 -11.29
N GLN A 172 -25.66 -0.02 -11.77
CA GLN A 172 -25.79 0.27 -13.20
C GLN A 172 -24.57 -0.28 -13.96
N GLN A 173 -24.84 -1.08 -15.00
CA GLN A 173 -23.87 -1.66 -15.93
C GLN A 173 -22.95 -0.59 -16.53
N ILE A 174 -21.67 -0.57 -16.14
CA ILE A 174 -20.63 0.22 -16.82
C ILE A 174 -20.18 -0.56 -18.05
N ARG A 175 -20.52 -0.04 -19.23
CA ARG A 175 -20.08 -0.55 -20.54
C ARG A 175 -18.56 -0.36 -20.70
N ALA A 176 -17.88 -1.41 -21.15
CA ALA A 176 -16.45 -1.38 -21.49
C ALA A 176 -16.14 -0.34 -22.60
N PRO A 177 -14.95 0.30 -22.59
CA PRO A 177 -14.57 1.25 -23.63
C PRO A 177 -14.34 0.55 -24.98
N ARG A 178 -15.05 1.02 -26.02
CA ARG A 178 -14.87 0.58 -27.41
C ARG A 178 -13.50 1.01 -27.94
N LYS A 179 -12.69 0.04 -28.40
CA LYS A 179 -11.47 0.27 -29.20
C LYS A 179 -11.82 1.10 -30.43
N ARG A 180 -11.23 2.29 -30.57
CA ARG A 180 -11.35 3.12 -31.76
C ARG A 180 -10.19 2.76 -32.69
N GLY A 181 -10.49 2.01 -33.75
CA GLY A 181 -9.56 1.75 -34.84
C GLY A 181 -9.40 2.99 -35.71
N PHE A 182 -8.15 3.35 -36.01
CA PHE A 182 -7.81 4.29 -37.07
C PHE A 182 -7.54 3.49 -38.34
N VAL A 183 -8.33 3.73 -39.37
CA VAL A 183 -8.12 3.25 -40.74
C VAL A 183 -7.59 4.44 -41.53
N TYR A 184 -6.45 4.24 -42.22
CA TYR A 184 -5.93 5.16 -43.22
C TYR A 184 -6.66 4.92 -44.55
N GLU A 185 -7.07 5.97 -45.25
CA GLU A 185 -7.15 5.94 -46.71
C GLU A 185 -7.14 7.35 -47.32
N ALA A 186 -6.63 7.40 -48.55
CA ALA A 186 -6.16 8.56 -49.29
C ALA A 186 -7.23 9.18 -50.20
N ALA A 187 -7.07 10.48 -50.47
CA ALA A 187 -7.41 11.15 -51.73
C ALA A 187 -6.60 12.46 -51.82
#